data_AF-A0A966B103-F1
#
_entry.id   AF-A0A966B103-F1
#
_cell.length_a   1.000
_cell.length_b   1.000
_cell.length_c   1.000
_cell.angle_alpha   90.00
_cell.angle_beta   90.00
_cell.angle_gamma   90.00
#
_symmetry.space_group_name_H-M   'P 1'
#
loop_
_entity.id
_entity.type
_entity.pdbx_description
1 polymer ?
#
loop_
_entity_poly.entity_id
_entity_poly.type
_entity_poly.pdbx_seq_one_letter_code
_entity_poly.pdbx_strand_id
1 'polypeptide(L)'
;MMDSSQSKDLQKADPLADALERLERSVANREKARMASLADSGLEVREKESIKVTESSVTESEVNTEVVVSGDGSSANELNKKNEPKKNGAWSRATSNIIVQLSCVLAVGYLLLPVLKEDILKDLLIALESDQRAAFEEKAKITEELNTIGERIDSLSGELKSITQVTEVSAKDVYKELVYLRERNKLITLGDSAIHNSDRASLDQLLRVSEESEDDRLKTGAASEILRVKFAYMNGLRRGTHTIPTGQLFPDQSLKNETELDTNQLIELLDNAEAKVDNRVRAAYLLADKRNSKAADALAKVVETDLNLDVVREAAMTFSEMTGFKNEDLLNTDVLLQWWRNNSDQVRIMLSN
;
A
#
# COMPACT_ATOMS: atom_id res chain seq x y z
N MET A 1 12.99 3.06 -63.31
CA MET A 1 13.98 2.77 -62.25
C MET A 1 13.23 2.70 -60.95
N MET A 2 13.20 1.50 -60.37
CA MET A 2 12.65 1.21 -59.05
C MET A 2 13.73 1.56 -58.02
N ASP A 3 13.35 2.25 -56.95
CA ASP A 3 14.05 2.26 -55.66
C ASP A 3 12.93 2.33 -54.59
N SER A 4 12.43 1.19 -54.12
CA SER A 4 12.98 0.38 -53.01
C SER A 4 12.87 1.10 -51.65
N SER A 5 11.65 1.06 -51.12
CA SER A 5 11.28 1.32 -49.74
C SER A 5 12.01 0.38 -48.78
N GLN A 6 12.86 0.92 -47.89
CA GLN A 6 13.29 0.19 -46.69
C GLN A 6 12.42 0.59 -45.51
N SER A 7 11.42 -0.25 -45.21
CA SER A 7 10.71 -0.26 -43.94
C SER A 7 11.64 -0.82 -42.86
N LYS A 8 12.10 0.03 -41.94
CA LYS A 8 12.61 -0.44 -40.65
C LYS A 8 11.41 -0.70 -39.75
N ASP A 9 11.12 -1.98 -39.53
CA ASP A 9 10.19 -2.45 -38.52
C ASP A 9 10.59 -1.89 -37.14
N LEU A 10 9.84 -0.91 -36.68
CA LEU A 10 9.76 -0.58 -35.26
C LEU A 10 8.97 -1.70 -34.60
N GLN A 11 9.68 -2.64 -33.98
CA GLN A 11 9.09 -3.53 -32.99
C GLN A 11 8.46 -2.65 -31.91
N LYS A 12 7.13 -2.55 -31.93
CA LYS A 12 6.32 -1.98 -30.86
C LYS A 12 6.61 -2.79 -29.60
N ALA A 13 7.49 -2.26 -28.74
CA ALA A 13 7.58 -2.73 -27.37
C ALA A 13 6.19 -2.60 -26.75
N ASP A 14 5.74 -3.66 -26.06
CA ASP A 14 4.48 -3.67 -25.35
C ASP A 14 4.46 -2.48 -24.38
N PRO A 15 3.55 -1.50 -24.54
CA PRO A 15 3.51 -0.33 -23.68
C PRO A 15 3.29 -0.68 -22.20
N LEU A 16 2.71 -1.86 -21.92
CA LEU A 16 2.57 -2.36 -20.56
C LEU A 16 3.91 -2.79 -19.97
N ALA A 17 4.78 -3.42 -20.76
CA ALA A 17 6.11 -3.85 -20.33
C ALA A 17 7.04 -2.65 -20.07
N ASP A 18 6.98 -1.61 -20.91
CA ASP A 18 7.73 -0.36 -20.68
C ASP A 18 7.23 0.38 -19.42
N ALA A 19 5.91 0.38 -19.16
CA ALA A 19 5.36 0.94 -17.93
C ALA A 19 5.83 0.17 -16.68
N LEU A 20 5.90 -1.16 -16.75
CA LEU A 20 6.37 -2.00 -15.65
C LEU A 20 7.87 -1.80 -15.37
N GLU A 21 8.69 -1.74 -16.42
CA GLU A 21 10.13 -1.49 -16.31
C GLU A 21 10.43 -0.10 -15.73
N ARG A 22 9.64 0.92 -16.10
CA ARG A 22 9.74 2.26 -15.51
C ARG A 22 9.35 2.28 -14.04
N LEU A 23 8.33 1.52 -13.66
CA LEU A 23 7.91 1.39 -12.25
C LEU A 23 9.01 0.71 -11.43
N GLU A 24 9.58 -0.39 -11.91
CA GLU A 24 10.66 -1.11 -11.25
C GLU A 24 11.90 -0.24 -11.05
N ARG A 25 12.30 0.53 -12.07
CA ARG A 25 13.40 1.50 -11.94
C ARG A 25 13.10 2.61 -10.95
N SER A 26 11.86 3.10 -10.91
CA SER A 26 11.45 4.14 -9.96
C SER A 26 11.46 3.63 -8.51
N VAL A 27 11.01 2.39 -8.28
CA VAL A 27 11.03 1.75 -6.96
C VAL A 27 12.47 1.49 -6.51
N ALA A 28 13.31 0.93 -7.38
CA ALA A 28 14.72 0.70 -7.08
C ALA A 28 15.48 2.00 -6.74
N ASN A 29 15.18 3.10 -7.42
CA ASN A 29 15.78 4.40 -7.11
C ASN A 29 15.30 4.98 -5.77
N ARG A 30 14.03 4.81 -5.41
CA ARG A 30 13.51 5.22 -4.08
C ARG A 30 14.12 4.39 -2.95
N GLU A 31 14.24 3.08 -3.14
CA GLU A 31 14.89 2.19 -2.17
C GLU A 31 16.37 2.54 -2.00
N LYS A 32 17.08 2.81 -3.10
CA LYS A 32 18.49 3.26 -3.05
C LYS A 32 18.64 4.60 -2.31
N ALA A 33 17.74 5.55 -2.53
CA ALA A 33 17.74 6.83 -1.82
C ALA A 33 17.44 6.65 -0.32
N ARG A 34 16.52 5.74 0.03
CA ARG A 34 16.19 5.42 1.42
C ARG A 34 17.37 4.77 2.15
N MET A 35 18.02 3.79 1.52
CA MET A 35 19.23 3.15 2.06
C MET A 35 20.39 4.14 2.22
N ALA A 36 20.54 5.10 1.29
CA ALA A 36 21.53 6.16 1.43
C ALA A 36 21.22 7.10 2.62
N SER A 37 19.95 7.47 2.82
CA SER A 37 19.56 8.31 3.98
C SER A 37 19.73 7.60 5.33
N LEU A 38 19.52 6.27 5.37
CA LEU A 38 19.77 5.47 6.57
C LEU A 38 21.26 5.38 6.89
N ALA A 39 22.12 5.25 5.88
CA ALA A 39 23.57 5.25 6.06
C ALA A 39 24.11 6.60 6.56
N ASP A 40 23.50 7.72 6.15
CA ASP A 40 23.89 9.07 6.56
C ASP A 40 23.43 9.36 8.01
N SER A 41 22.23 8.90 8.39
CA SER A 41 21.71 9.03 9.76
C SER A 41 22.49 8.23 10.82
N GLY A 42 23.27 7.23 10.42
CA GLY A 42 24.15 6.45 11.31
C GLY A 42 25.46 7.16 11.67
N LEU A 43 25.86 8.19 10.92
CA LEU A 43 27.08 8.96 11.18
C LEU A 43 26.84 10.19 12.07
N GLU A 44 25.66 10.81 12.01
CA GLU A 44 25.34 12.00 12.82
C GLU A 44 25.07 11.70 14.31
N VAL A 45 24.76 10.45 14.69
CA VAL A 45 24.49 10.08 16.10
C VAL A 45 25.78 9.98 16.93
N ARG A 46 26.97 9.95 16.32
CA ARG A 46 28.24 9.80 17.05
C ARG A 46 28.86 11.11 17.55
N GLU A 47 28.29 12.28 17.22
CA GLU A 47 28.88 13.59 17.56
C GLU A 47 28.08 14.44 18.57
N LYS A 48 26.92 13.98 19.05
CA LYS A 48 26.09 14.76 20.00
C LYS A 48 25.55 13.93 21.15
N GLU A 49 26.42 13.47 22.04
CA GLU A 49 25.99 13.08 23.38
C GLU A 49 27.03 13.47 24.44
N SER A 50 27.02 14.75 24.78
CA SER A 50 27.55 15.23 26.05
C SER A 50 26.56 16.24 26.63
N ILE A 51 26.10 15.99 27.86
CA ILE A 51 25.29 16.85 28.75
C ILE A 51 23.77 16.71 28.48
N LYS A 52 22.86 16.32 29.40
CA LYS A 52 22.72 16.63 30.84
C LYS A 52 21.77 15.62 31.53
N VAL A 53 22.12 15.22 32.76
CA VAL A 53 21.32 14.46 33.72
C VAL A 53 20.24 15.35 34.37
N THR A 54 19.02 14.84 34.58
CA THR A 54 18.12 15.28 35.67
C THR A 54 17.18 14.15 36.11
N GLU A 55 16.98 14.06 37.42
CA GLU A 55 16.38 12.99 38.24
C GLU A 55 14.84 12.89 38.24
N SER A 56 14.37 11.83 38.95
CA SER A 56 13.05 11.53 39.56
C SER A 56 12.23 10.45 38.81
N SER A 57 11.59 9.44 39.42
CA SER A 57 11.37 9.03 40.83
C SER A 57 10.79 7.59 40.90
N VAL A 58 11.29 6.81 41.86
CA VAL A 58 10.66 5.80 42.77
C VAL A 58 9.24 5.25 42.47
N THR A 59 9.07 3.91 42.51
CA THR A 59 8.25 3.18 43.54
C THR A 59 8.47 1.66 43.52
N GLU A 60 8.62 1.11 44.74
CA GLU A 60 8.80 -0.29 45.13
C GLU A 60 7.52 -1.14 45.04
N SER A 61 7.66 -2.48 45.01
CA SER A 61 6.84 -3.38 45.84
C SER A 61 7.44 -4.81 45.88
N GLU A 62 7.63 -5.30 47.10
CA GLU A 62 7.91 -6.70 47.48
C GLU A 62 6.68 -7.61 47.32
N VAL A 63 6.89 -8.94 47.23
CA VAL A 63 6.48 -9.94 48.25
C VAL A 63 6.72 -11.39 47.75
N ASN A 64 7.22 -12.21 48.70
CA ASN A 64 7.52 -13.66 48.75
C ASN A 64 6.42 -14.59 48.15
N THR A 65 6.63 -15.88 47.82
CA THR A 65 7.04 -17.00 48.70
C THR A 65 7.21 -18.32 47.91
N GLU A 66 8.18 -19.12 48.35
CA GLU A 66 8.41 -20.58 48.33
C GLU A 66 7.25 -21.55 47.99
N VAL A 67 7.50 -22.61 47.18
CA VAL A 67 7.01 -24.02 47.38
C VAL A 67 7.92 -25.02 46.62
N VAL A 68 8.25 -26.10 47.32
CA VAL A 68 9.06 -27.30 47.00
C VAL A 68 8.27 -28.38 46.24
N VAL A 69 8.93 -29.25 45.45
CA VAL A 69 8.88 -30.75 45.52
C VAL A 69 9.54 -31.43 44.30
N SER A 70 10.63 -32.14 44.62
CA SER A 70 11.13 -33.48 44.24
C SER A 70 10.80 -34.19 42.91
N GLY A 71 11.83 -34.82 42.35
CA GLY A 71 11.76 -35.97 41.44
C GLY A 71 13.10 -36.71 41.33
N ASP A 72 13.11 -37.97 41.79
CA ASP A 72 14.24 -38.89 42.05
C ASP A 72 14.70 -39.68 40.80
N GLY A 73 15.90 -40.28 40.82
CA GLY A 73 16.46 -40.99 39.67
C GLY A 73 17.81 -41.72 39.85
N SER A 74 17.82 -42.71 40.76
CA SER A 74 18.76 -43.84 40.95
C SER A 74 19.64 -44.33 39.78
N SER A 75 20.90 -44.69 40.03
CA SER A 75 21.32 -46.11 40.19
C SER A 75 22.84 -46.33 40.22
N ALA A 76 23.22 -47.32 41.03
CA ALA A 76 24.57 -47.80 41.32
C ALA A 76 25.14 -48.75 40.25
N ASN A 77 26.47 -48.98 40.27
CA ASN A 77 27.00 -50.33 40.14
C ASN A 77 28.45 -50.50 40.63
N GLU A 78 28.75 -51.77 40.89
CA GLU A 78 29.66 -52.33 41.89
C GLU A 78 30.88 -53.06 41.26
N LEU A 79 31.80 -53.48 42.13
CA LEU A 79 32.63 -54.72 42.07
C LEU A 79 33.91 -54.85 41.19
N ASN A 80 35.08 -54.79 41.88
CA ASN A 80 35.90 -55.96 42.31
C ASN A 80 36.62 -56.86 41.25
N LYS A 81 37.96 -56.98 41.32
CA LYS A 81 38.71 -58.20 41.77
C LYS A 81 40.21 -58.24 41.36
N LYS A 82 41.03 -58.57 42.37
CA LYS A 82 42.12 -59.58 42.47
C LYS A 82 43.08 -59.82 41.28
N ASN A 83 44.38 -59.96 41.59
CA ASN A 83 45.06 -61.27 41.62
C ASN A 83 46.47 -61.21 42.24
N GLU A 84 46.72 -62.17 43.14
CA GLU A 84 47.99 -62.72 43.63
C GLU A 84 48.23 -64.06 42.87
N PRO A 85 49.20 -64.97 43.15
CA PRO A 85 50.44 -64.94 43.96
C PRO A 85 51.63 -65.74 43.30
N LYS A 86 52.73 -65.95 44.07
CA LYS A 86 53.64 -67.14 44.19
C LYS A 86 55.13 -66.74 44.19
N LYS A 87 56.09 -67.39 44.86
CA LYS A 87 56.21 -68.29 46.02
C LYS A 87 57.73 -68.64 46.16
N ASN A 88 58.17 -68.96 47.39
CA ASN A 88 59.42 -69.70 47.77
C ASN A 88 60.74 -68.88 47.76
N GLY A 89 61.70 -69.03 48.68
CA GLY A 89 61.85 -69.87 49.88
C GLY A 89 63.25 -69.71 50.51
N ALA A 90 63.32 -69.96 51.82
CA ALA A 90 64.42 -70.49 52.64
C ALA A 90 65.82 -69.83 52.78
N TRP A 91 66.29 -69.87 54.05
CA TRP A 91 67.66 -69.70 54.61
C TRP A 91 68.16 -68.25 54.78
N SER A 92 68.98 -67.87 55.76
CA SER A 92 69.30 -68.32 57.12
C SER A 92 70.33 -67.30 57.64
N ARG A 93 70.27 -66.91 58.93
CA ARG A 93 71.38 -66.39 59.75
C ARG A 93 72.23 -65.23 59.18
N ALA A 94 71.89 -63.98 59.52
CA ALA A 94 72.85 -62.87 59.76
C ALA A 94 72.13 -61.58 60.22
N THR A 95 71.33 -61.64 61.28
CA THR A 95 70.70 -60.45 61.87
C THR A 95 71.64 -59.80 62.86
N SER A 96 72.47 -58.86 62.40
CA SER A 96 73.09 -57.86 63.30
C SER A 96 73.61 -56.58 62.65
N ASN A 97 73.72 -56.46 61.32
CA ASN A 97 74.15 -55.19 60.66
C ASN A 97 73.10 -54.53 59.75
N ILE A 98 71.98 -55.18 59.44
CA ILE A 98 70.91 -54.61 58.60
C ILE A 98 70.03 -53.64 59.41
N ILE A 99 69.87 -53.86 60.71
CA ILE A 99 69.03 -53.00 61.57
C ILE A 99 69.61 -51.59 61.68
N VAL A 100 70.94 -51.43 61.65
CA VAL A 100 71.61 -50.12 61.69
C VAL A 100 71.52 -49.39 60.35
N GLN A 101 71.59 -50.10 59.22
CA GLN A 101 71.40 -49.46 57.91
C GLN A 101 69.93 -49.13 57.62
N LEU A 102 68.98 -49.98 58.02
CA LEU A 102 67.55 -49.63 57.96
C LEU A 102 67.20 -48.50 58.93
N SER A 103 67.82 -48.41 60.11
CA SER A 103 67.58 -47.28 61.02
C SER A 103 68.15 -45.98 60.48
N CYS A 104 69.28 -46.00 59.77
CA CYS A 104 69.79 -44.81 59.08
C CYS A 104 68.90 -44.41 57.90
N VAL A 105 68.39 -45.35 57.09
CA VAL A 105 67.47 -45.03 55.97
C VAL A 105 66.10 -44.59 56.49
N LEU A 106 65.60 -45.17 57.58
CA LEU A 106 64.38 -44.72 58.24
C LEU A 106 64.57 -43.38 58.94
N ALA A 107 65.69 -43.12 59.61
CA ALA A 107 65.96 -41.83 60.25
C ALA A 107 66.20 -40.72 59.23
N VAL A 108 66.95 -40.99 58.14
CA VAL A 108 67.11 -40.08 57.01
C VAL A 108 65.78 -39.88 56.29
N GLY A 109 64.99 -40.94 56.12
CA GLY A 109 63.63 -40.88 55.59
C GLY A 109 62.66 -40.10 56.48
N TYR A 110 62.76 -40.20 57.81
CA TYR A 110 61.91 -39.51 58.78
C TYR A 110 62.33 -38.05 59.01
N LEU A 111 63.62 -37.74 58.84
CA LEU A 111 64.16 -36.37 58.85
C LEU A 111 63.92 -35.64 57.52
N LEU A 112 63.94 -36.36 56.39
CA LEU A 112 63.63 -35.80 55.07
C LEU A 112 62.13 -35.80 54.76
N LEU A 113 61.31 -36.64 55.40
CA LEU A 113 59.84 -36.67 55.22
C LEU A 113 59.16 -35.32 55.47
N PRO A 114 59.45 -34.58 56.56
CA PRO A 114 58.81 -33.29 56.79
C PRO A 114 59.24 -32.26 55.75
N VAL A 115 60.51 -32.28 55.33
CA VAL A 115 61.07 -31.34 54.34
C VAL A 115 60.51 -31.62 52.94
N LEU A 116 60.50 -32.88 52.49
CA LEU A 116 59.94 -33.28 51.19
C LEU A 116 58.42 -33.16 51.13
N LYS A 117 57.71 -33.39 52.25
CA LYS A 117 56.25 -33.18 52.29
C LYS A 117 55.90 -31.71 52.15
N GLU A 118 56.66 -30.82 52.78
CA GLU A 118 56.34 -29.40 52.74
C GLU A 118 56.52 -28.83 51.32
N ASP A 119 57.58 -29.22 50.63
CA ASP A 119 57.85 -28.76 49.26
C ASP A 119 56.86 -29.36 48.25
N ILE A 120 56.57 -30.67 48.32
CA ILE A 120 55.61 -31.32 47.41
C ILE A 120 54.17 -30.82 47.65
N LEU A 121 53.80 -30.56 48.92
CA LEU A 121 52.48 -30.01 49.24
C LEU A 121 52.35 -28.56 48.78
N LYS A 122 53.41 -27.75 48.86
CA LYS A 122 53.42 -26.39 48.31
C LYS A 122 53.27 -26.41 46.80
N ASP A 123 54.01 -27.27 46.10
CA ASP A 123 53.90 -27.40 44.64
C ASP A 123 52.51 -27.88 44.20
N LEU A 124 51.91 -28.85 44.92
CA LEU A 124 50.54 -29.30 44.67
C LEU A 124 49.49 -28.24 44.99
N LEU A 125 49.68 -27.46 46.06
CA LEU A 125 48.79 -26.37 46.43
C LEU A 125 48.83 -25.25 45.38
N ILE A 126 50.04 -24.88 44.92
CA ILE A 126 50.24 -23.90 43.85
C ILE A 126 49.62 -24.41 42.55
N ALA A 127 49.82 -25.68 42.19
CA ALA A 127 49.20 -26.27 41.01
C ALA A 127 47.66 -26.26 41.09
N LEU A 128 47.09 -26.66 42.23
CA LEU A 128 45.65 -26.67 42.47
C LEU A 128 45.04 -25.25 42.46
N GLU A 129 45.72 -24.29 43.08
CA GLU A 129 45.29 -22.89 43.11
C GLU A 129 45.40 -22.25 41.72
N SER A 130 46.45 -22.59 40.95
CA SER A 130 46.61 -22.14 39.57
C SER A 130 45.54 -22.71 38.63
N ASP A 131 45.19 -24.00 38.79
CA ASP A 131 44.17 -24.67 37.98
C ASP A 131 42.76 -24.18 38.33
N GLN A 132 42.46 -24.00 39.63
CA GLN A 132 41.21 -23.37 40.05
C GLN A 132 41.10 -21.93 39.53
N ARG A 133 42.17 -21.13 39.63
CA ARG A 133 42.17 -19.75 39.15
C ARG A 133 41.98 -19.66 37.64
N ALA A 134 42.65 -20.52 36.87
CA ALA A 134 42.46 -20.60 35.42
C ALA A 134 41.02 -20.99 35.06
N ALA A 135 40.44 -21.96 35.76
CA ALA A 135 39.04 -22.35 35.56
C ALA A 135 38.04 -21.25 35.95
N PHE A 136 38.34 -20.44 36.97
CA PHE A 136 37.51 -19.28 37.34
C PHE A 136 37.63 -18.14 36.32
N GLU A 137 38.83 -17.85 35.81
CA GLU A 137 39.06 -16.85 34.76
C GLU A 137 38.36 -17.26 33.45
N GLU A 138 38.41 -18.54 33.07
CA GLU A 138 37.69 -19.06 31.89
C GLU A 138 36.17 -18.92 32.06
N LYS A 139 35.61 -19.30 33.21
CA LYS A 139 34.17 -19.14 33.49
C LYS A 139 33.74 -17.68 33.51
N ALA A 140 34.55 -16.78 34.07
CA ALA A 140 34.28 -15.36 34.07
C ALA A 140 34.22 -14.81 32.63
N LYS A 141 35.20 -15.19 31.80
CA LYS A 141 35.24 -14.81 30.39
C LYS A 141 34.05 -15.34 29.60
N ILE A 142 33.66 -16.60 29.80
CA ILE A 142 32.46 -17.19 29.17
C ILE A 142 31.19 -16.43 29.59
N THR A 143 31.10 -16.02 30.86
CA THR A 143 29.96 -15.26 31.38
C THR A 143 29.89 -13.86 30.76
N GLU A 144 31.04 -13.20 30.59
CA GLU A 144 31.13 -11.91 29.90
C GLU A 144 30.73 -12.02 28.42
N GLU A 145 31.25 -13.02 27.70
CA GLU A 145 30.86 -13.28 26.31
C GLU A 145 29.36 -13.57 26.20
N LEU A 146 28.78 -14.38 27.10
CA LEU A 146 27.34 -14.65 27.14
C LEU A 146 26.51 -13.37 27.38
N ASN A 147 26.96 -12.48 28.28
CA ASN A 147 26.29 -11.20 28.52
C ASN A 147 26.34 -10.31 27.27
N THR A 148 27.50 -10.21 26.60
CA THR A 148 27.60 -9.43 25.35
C THR A 148 26.75 -10.00 24.22
N ILE A 149 26.58 -11.33 24.18
CA ILE A 149 25.67 -11.98 23.24
C ILE A 149 24.22 -11.67 23.60
N GLY A 150 23.86 -11.70 24.89
CA GLY A 150 22.53 -11.32 25.39
C GLY A 150 22.16 -9.90 24.99
N GLU A 151 23.05 -8.93 25.23
CA GLU A 151 22.87 -7.53 24.84
C GLU A 151 22.69 -7.37 23.33
N ARG A 152 23.46 -8.12 22.51
CA ARG A 152 23.30 -8.12 21.05
C ARG A 152 21.96 -8.69 20.61
N ILE A 153 21.49 -9.77 21.24
CA ILE A 153 20.19 -10.38 20.94
C ILE A 153 19.07 -9.39 21.28
N ASP A 154 19.15 -8.71 22.43
CA ASP A 154 18.15 -7.71 22.84
C ASP A 154 18.15 -6.50 21.89
N SER A 155 19.32 -6.03 21.47
CA SER A 155 19.47 -4.98 20.45
C SER A 155 18.82 -5.38 19.12
N LEU A 156 19.14 -6.58 18.61
CA LEU A 156 18.57 -7.09 17.36
C LEU A 156 17.05 -7.31 17.46
N SER A 157 16.55 -7.77 18.61
CA SER A 157 15.12 -7.90 18.88
C SER A 157 14.43 -6.53 18.85
N GLY A 158 15.06 -5.51 19.44
CA GLY A 158 14.60 -4.12 19.38
C GLY A 158 14.54 -3.57 17.96
N GLU A 159 15.59 -3.78 17.16
CA GLU A 159 15.64 -3.39 15.75
C GLU A 159 14.59 -4.13 14.91
N LEU A 160 14.40 -5.43 15.13
CA LEU A 160 13.39 -6.21 14.40
C LEU A 160 11.98 -5.70 14.68
N LYS A 161 11.69 -5.31 15.93
CA LYS A 161 10.41 -4.73 16.32
C LYS A 161 10.18 -3.37 15.64
N SER A 162 11.19 -2.51 15.57
CA SER A 162 11.08 -1.21 14.91
C SER A 162 10.91 -1.36 13.40
N ILE A 163 11.65 -2.27 12.76
CA ILE A 163 11.50 -2.61 11.34
C ILE A 163 10.08 -3.11 11.07
N THR A 164 9.58 -4.04 11.87
CA THR A 164 8.22 -4.59 11.73
C THR A 164 7.18 -3.48 11.78
N GLN A 165 7.25 -2.61 12.79
CA GLN A 165 6.32 -1.48 12.94
C GLN A 165 6.39 -0.51 11.75
N VAL A 166 7.59 -0.14 11.29
CA VAL A 166 7.76 0.74 10.12
C VAL A 166 7.20 0.10 8.86
N THR A 167 7.41 -1.20 8.66
CA THR A 167 6.87 -1.92 7.50
C THR A 167 5.34 -1.97 7.52
N GLU A 168 4.73 -2.14 8.69
CA GLU A 168 3.28 -2.23 8.83
C GLU A 168 2.58 -0.87 8.58
N VAL A 169 3.14 0.22 9.14
CA VAL A 169 2.66 1.58 8.87
C VAL A 169 2.83 1.92 7.39
N SER A 170 4.00 1.63 6.82
CA SER A 170 4.27 1.87 5.40
C SER A 170 3.32 1.09 4.50
N ALA A 171 3.02 -0.17 4.82
CA ALA A 171 2.08 -0.97 4.03
C ALA A 171 0.67 -0.40 4.08
N LYS A 172 0.22 0.06 5.24
CA LYS A 172 -1.10 0.70 5.42
C LYS A 172 -1.22 2.00 4.61
N ASP A 173 -0.18 2.82 4.60
CA ASP A 173 -0.19 4.09 3.86
C ASP A 173 -0.13 3.86 2.34
N VAL A 174 0.67 2.89 1.88
CA VAL A 174 0.67 2.47 0.47
C VAL A 174 -0.71 1.96 0.05
N TYR A 175 -1.38 1.18 0.89
CA TYR A 175 -2.72 0.68 0.59
C TYR A 175 -3.73 1.82 0.45
N LYS A 176 -3.71 2.81 1.35
CA LYS A 176 -4.58 3.99 1.27
C LYS A 176 -4.35 4.76 -0.03
N GLU A 177 -3.10 5.00 -0.40
CA GLU A 177 -2.78 5.72 -1.64
C GLU A 177 -3.21 4.92 -2.88
N LEU A 178 -3.07 3.59 -2.85
CA LEU A 178 -3.52 2.73 -3.95
C LEU A 178 -5.05 2.80 -4.11
N VAL A 179 -5.80 2.80 -3.01
CA VAL A 179 -7.26 2.99 -3.04
C VAL A 179 -7.61 4.35 -3.63
N TYR A 180 -6.94 5.42 -3.18
CA TYR A 180 -7.14 6.76 -3.73
C TYR A 180 -6.87 6.80 -5.24
N LEU A 181 -5.75 6.26 -5.71
CA LEU A 181 -5.39 6.25 -7.13
C LEU A 181 -6.40 5.46 -7.98
N ARG A 182 -6.94 4.36 -7.45
CA ARG A 182 -8.00 3.60 -8.11
C ARG A 182 -9.26 4.44 -8.28
N GLU A 183 -9.71 5.11 -7.22
CA GLU A 183 -10.89 5.98 -7.29
C GLU A 183 -10.64 7.18 -8.21
N ARG A 184 -9.44 7.78 -8.17
CA ARG A 184 -9.08 8.87 -9.08
C ARG A 184 -9.13 8.44 -10.55
N ASN A 185 -8.64 7.24 -10.87
CA ASN A 185 -8.72 6.67 -12.21
C ASN A 185 -10.17 6.42 -12.64
N LYS A 186 -11.03 5.98 -11.72
CA LYS A 186 -12.47 5.84 -11.99
C LYS A 186 -13.11 7.18 -12.38
N LEU A 187 -12.76 8.28 -11.70
CA LEU A 187 -13.25 9.61 -12.07
C LEU A 187 -12.82 10.01 -13.49
N ILE A 188 -11.60 9.68 -13.89
CA ILE A 188 -11.11 9.93 -15.26
C ILE A 188 -11.95 9.14 -16.27
N THR A 189 -12.20 7.85 -16.00
CA THR A 189 -13.03 7.00 -16.87
C THR A 189 -14.46 7.53 -16.99
N LEU A 190 -15.05 8.04 -15.90
CA LEU A 190 -16.37 8.68 -15.95
C LEU A 190 -16.33 9.95 -16.81
N GLY A 191 -15.31 10.80 -16.65
CA GLY A 191 -15.12 11.97 -17.49
C GLY A 191 -14.98 11.62 -18.98
N ASP A 192 -14.21 10.58 -19.30
CA ASP A 192 -14.05 10.10 -20.67
C ASP A 192 -15.34 9.52 -21.23
N SER A 193 -16.13 8.82 -20.40
CA SER A 193 -17.41 8.25 -20.82
C SER A 193 -18.46 9.33 -21.06
N ALA A 194 -18.52 10.34 -20.19
CA ALA A 194 -19.38 11.51 -20.39
C ALA A 194 -18.98 12.29 -21.65
N ILE A 195 -17.68 12.44 -21.94
CA ILE A 195 -17.22 13.15 -23.15
C ILE A 195 -17.43 12.29 -24.40
N HIS A 196 -16.88 11.09 -24.46
CA HIS A 196 -16.80 10.32 -25.71
C HIS A 196 -18.07 9.55 -26.02
N ASN A 197 -18.73 8.99 -25.01
CA ASN A 197 -19.94 8.20 -25.18
C ASN A 197 -21.21 9.02 -24.91
N SER A 198 -21.06 10.28 -24.53
CA SER A 198 -22.15 11.18 -24.19
C SER A 198 -23.03 10.63 -23.08
N ASP A 199 -22.43 9.91 -22.13
CA ASP A 199 -23.14 9.23 -21.04
C ASP A 199 -23.48 10.21 -19.90
N ARG A 200 -24.77 10.49 -19.72
CA ARG A 200 -25.26 11.35 -18.64
C ARG A 200 -25.02 10.73 -17.26
N ALA A 201 -25.17 9.41 -17.12
CA ALA A 201 -25.03 8.76 -15.82
C ALA A 201 -23.61 8.95 -15.26
N SER A 202 -22.60 8.96 -16.14
CA SER A 202 -21.22 9.29 -15.77
C SER A 202 -21.05 10.71 -15.25
N LEU A 203 -21.69 11.71 -15.86
CA LEU A 203 -21.68 13.09 -15.36
C LEU A 203 -22.40 13.20 -14.01
N ASP A 204 -23.56 12.55 -13.86
CA ASP A 204 -24.33 12.53 -12.60
C ASP A 204 -23.54 11.86 -11.47
N GLN A 205 -22.72 10.84 -11.78
CA GLN A 205 -21.83 10.22 -10.81
C GLN A 205 -20.69 11.15 -10.41
N LEU A 206 -20.10 11.89 -11.36
CA LEU A 206 -19.08 12.89 -11.03
C LEU A 206 -19.65 14.00 -10.13
N LEU A 207 -20.84 14.50 -10.44
CA LEU A 207 -21.54 15.51 -9.62
C LEU A 207 -21.74 14.99 -8.19
N ARG A 208 -22.28 13.78 -8.03
CA ARG A 208 -22.43 13.13 -6.71
C ARG A 208 -21.12 13.01 -5.96
N VAL A 209 -20.04 12.54 -6.59
CA VAL A 209 -18.74 12.45 -5.90
C VAL A 209 -18.23 13.84 -5.49
N SER A 210 -18.44 14.86 -6.32
CA SER A 210 -17.97 16.22 -6.00
C SER A 210 -18.69 16.83 -4.78
N GLU A 211 -19.93 16.44 -4.52
CA GLU A 211 -20.75 16.96 -3.43
C GLU A 211 -20.69 16.08 -2.17
N GLU A 212 -20.77 14.76 -2.34
CA GLU A 212 -21.02 13.78 -1.27
C GLU A 212 -19.76 13.08 -0.75
N SER A 213 -18.62 13.13 -1.45
CA SER A 213 -17.42 12.39 -1.03
C SER A 213 -16.79 12.92 0.26
N GLU A 214 -16.47 12.04 1.21
CA GLU A 214 -15.75 12.42 2.44
C GLU A 214 -14.28 12.79 2.18
N ASP A 215 -13.67 12.29 1.11
CA ASP A 215 -12.29 12.63 0.73
C ASP A 215 -12.25 13.90 -0.15
N ASP A 216 -11.67 14.98 0.39
CA ASP A 216 -11.48 16.25 -0.28
C ASP A 216 -10.66 16.16 -1.57
N ARG A 217 -9.71 15.21 -1.64
CA ARG A 217 -8.90 14.97 -2.85
C ARG A 217 -9.78 14.40 -3.95
N LEU A 218 -10.75 13.54 -3.62
CA LEU A 218 -11.69 12.99 -4.58
C LEU A 218 -12.74 14.02 -4.99
N LYS A 219 -13.24 14.85 -4.06
CA LYS A 219 -14.13 15.98 -4.39
C LYS A 219 -13.50 16.91 -5.43
N THR A 220 -12.26 17.34 -5.17
CA THR A 220 -11.50 18.21 -6.09
C THR A 220 -11.20 17.52 -7.41
N GLY A 221 -10.88 16.22 -7.37
CA GLY A 221 -10.71 15.39 -8.56
C GLY A 221 -11.97 15.36 -9.42
N ALA A 222 -13.13 15.10 -8.82
CA ALA A 222 -14.41 15.05 -9.52
C ALA A 222 -14.80 16.42 -10.09
N ALA A 223 -14.62 17.50 -9.33
CA ALA A 223 -14.83 18.88 -9.80
C ALA A 223 -13.98 19.20 -11.04
N SER A 224 -12.72 18.76 -11.05
CA SER A 224 -11.83 18.94 -12.21
C SER A 224 -12.34 18.19 -13.44
N GLU A 225 -12.84 16.97 -13.27
CA GLU A 225 -13.43 16.20 -14.38
C GLU A 225 -14.75 16.80 -14.88
N ILE A 226 -15.60 17.30 -13.98
CA ILE A 226 -16.85 18.00 -14.36
C ILE A 226 -16.52 19.20 -15.24
N LEU A 227 -15.52 20.00 -14.86
CA LEU A 227 -15.07 21.13 -15.67
C LEU A 227 -14.57 20.67 -17.05
N ARG A 228 -13.79 19.59 -17.12
CA ARG A 228 -13.33 19.01 -18.39
C ARG A 228 -14.50 18.62 -19.29
N VAL A 229 -15.51 17.95 -18.74
CA VAL A 229 -16.74 17.58 -19.47
C VAL A 229 -17.46 18.83 -19.97
N LYS A 230 -17.74 19.80 -19.08
CA LYS A 230 -18.42 21.05 -19.46
C LYS A 230 -17.68 21.79 -20.56
N PHE A 231 -16.36 21.95 -20.46
CA PHE A 231 -15.56 22.60 -21.50
C PHE A 231 -15.61 21.88 -22.85
N ALA A 232 -15.64 20.55 -22.86
CA ALA A 232 -15.78 19.78 -24.10
C ALA A 232 -17.12 20.07 -24.80
N TYR A 233 -18.19 20.23 -24.03
CA TYR A 233 -19.53 20.52 -24.55
C TYR A 233 -19.77 22.00 -24.85
N MET A 234 -19.11 22.94 -24.15
CA MET A 234 -19.24 24.36 -24.43
C MET A 234 -18.52 24.78 -25.72
N ASN A 235 -17.34 24.22 -25.99
CA ASN A 235 -16.49 24.65 -27.10
C ASN A 235 -16.67 23.83 -28.40
N GLY A 236 -17.29 22.65 -28.33
CA GLY A 236 -17.48 21.76 -29.47
C GLY A 236 -18.84 21.94 -30.15
N LEU A 237 -18.87 22.25 -31.45
CA LEU A 237 -20.07 22.03 -32.28
C LEU A 237 -20.19 20.53 -32.58
N ARG A 238 -20.85 19.78 -31.68
CA ARG A 238 -21.21 18.37 -31.90
C ARG A 238 -22.42 18.16 -32.81
N ARG A 239 -22.97 19.24 -33.35
CA ARG A 239 -23.95 19.24 -34.44
C ARG A 239 -23.24 18.74 -35.70
N GLY A 240 -23.15 17.42 -35.88
CA GLY A 240 -22.62 16.84 -37.11
C GLY A 240 -23.44 17.26 -38.33
N THR A 241 -22.99 16.92 -39.53
CA THR A 241 -23.73 17.16 -40.79
C THR A 241 -24.82 16.12 -41.04
N HIS A 242 -25.36 15.52 -39.97
CA HIS A 242 -26.32 14.44 -40.07
C HIS A 242 -27.68 14.96 -40.55
N THR A 243 -28.32 14.19 -41.42
CA THR A 243 -29.66 14.47 -41.96
C THR A 243 -30.57 13.30 -41.60
N ILE A 244 -31.78 13.61 -41.12
CA ILE A 244 -32.76 12.57 -40.77
C ILE A 244 -33.19 11.84 -42.06
N PRO A 245 -33.06 10.49 -42.12
CA PRO A 245 -33.47 9.72 -43.29
C PRO A 245 -35.01 9.56 -43.32
N THR A 246 -35.71 10.63 -43.72
CA THR A 246 -37.18 10.72 -43.67
C THR A 246 -37.89 9.57 -44.39
N GLY A 247 -37.42 9.17 -45.58
CA GLY A 247 -38.03 8.08 -46.33
C GLY A 247 -37.91 6.68 -45.71
N GLN A 248 -36.95 6.48 -44.78
CA GLN A 248 -36.82 5.22 -44.04
C GLN A 248 -37.64 5.22 -42.76
N LEU A 249 -37.71 6.38 -42.08
CA LEU A 249 -38.39 6.52 -40.78
C LEU A 249 -39.89 6.80 -40.91
N PHE A 250 -40.31 7.43 -42.01
CA PHE A 250 -41.70 7.80 -42.28
C PHE A 250 -42.10 7.37 -43.70
N PRO A 251 -42.13 6.06 -44.00
CA PRO A 251 -42.35 5.56 -45.36
C PRO A 251 -43.74 5.88 -45.92
N ASP A 252 -44.75 6.02 -45.04
CA ASP A 252 -46.13 6.30 -45.43
C ASP A 252 -46.36 7.77 -45.79
N GLN A 253 -45.34 8.62 -45.64
CA GLN A 253 -45.42 10.04 -45.89
C GLN A 253 -44.49 10.43 -47.05
N SER A 254 -45.01 11.19 -48.01
CA SER A 254 -44.25 11.69 -49.15
C SER A 254 -43.38 12.90 -48.77
N LEU A 255 -42.52 12.75 -47.76
CA LEU A 255 -41.58 13.77 -47.28
C LEU A 255 -40.33 13.81 -48.16
N LYS A 256 -40.00 14.98 -48.72
CA LYS A 256 -38.79 15.15 -49.55
C LYS A 256 -37.53 15.37 -48.73
N ASN A 257 -37.66 16.00 -47.56
CA ASN A 257 -36.53 16.31 -46.67
C ASN A 257 -36.99 16.46 -45.20
N GLU A 258 -36.02 16.62 -44.30
CA GLU A 258 -36.26 16.75 -42.85
C GLU A 258 -36.95 18.07 -42.44
N THR A 259 -36.93 19.11 -43.28
CA THR A 259 -37.60 20.39 -42.95
C THR A 259 -39.12 20.31 -43.06
N GLU A 260 -39.62 19.37 -43.87
CA GLU A 260 -41.04 19.06 -44.03
C GLU A 260 -41.63 18.29 -42.84
N LEU A 261 -40.80 17.77 -41.92
CA LEU A 261 -41.27 17.13 -40.70
C LEU A 261 -42.06 18.13 -39.85
N ASP A 262 -43.23 17.69 -39.37
CA ASP A 262 -44.02 18.47 -38.43
C ASP A 262 -43.48 18.35 -36.98
N THR A 263 -44.03 19.19 -36.09
CA THR A 263 -43.61 19.19 -34.67
C THR A 263 -43.82 17.84 -34.00
N ASN A 264 -44.94 17.15 -34.25
CA ASN A 264 -45.24 15.90 -33.57
C ASN A 264 -44.28 14.79 -34.01
N GLN A 265 -43.91 14.75 -35.29
CA GLN A 265 -42.94 13.79 -35.82
C GLN A 265 -41.54 14.00 -35.24
N LEU A 266 -41.13 15.26 -35.09
CA LEU A 266 -39.85 15.58 -34.45
C LEU A 266 -39.86 15.19 -32.96
N ILE A 267 -40.97 15.44 -32.26
CA ILE A 267 -41.16 15.01 -30.87
C ILE A 267 -41.13 13.49 -30.76
N GLU A 268 -41.80 12.77 -31.67
CA GLU A 268 -41.81 11.30 -31.68
C GLU A 268 -40.40 10.72 -31.83
N LEU A 269 -39.59 11.28 -32.74
CA LEU A 269 -38.19 10.89 -32.88
C LEU A 269 -37.39 11.17 -31.61
N LEU A 270 -37.63 12.31 -30.97
CA LEU A 270 -36.90 12.74 -29.78
C LEU A 270 -37.25 11.88 -28.55
N ASP A 271 -38.52 11.53 -28.38
CA ASP A 271 -39.03 10.67 -27.31
C ASP A 271 -38.65 9.19 -27.51
N ASN A 272 -38.34 8.76 -28.73
CA ASN A 272 -37.93 7.39 -29.01
C ASN A 272 -36.47 7.15 -28.58
N ALA A 273 -36.28 6.51 -27.41
CA ALA A 273 -34.96 6.17 -26.87
C ALA A 273 -34.17 5.18 -27.74
N GLU A 274 -34.84 4.37 -28.57
CA GLU A 274 -34.19 3.41 -29.48
C GLU A 274 -33.78 4.05 -30.81
N ALA A 275 -34.28 5.25 -31.11
CA ALA A 275 -33.87 5.98 -32.30
C ALA A 275 -32.38 6.33 -32.23
N LYS A 276 -31.71 6.31 -33.39
CA LYS A 276 -30.31 6.70 -33.50
C LYS A 276 -30.10 8.07 -32.86
N VAL A 277 -29.10 8.18 -31.98
CA VAL A 277 -28.77 9.43 -31.26
C VAL A 277 -28.68 10.64 -32.20
N ASP A 278 -28.02 10.49 -33.35
CA ASP A 278 -27.91 11.58 -34.34
C ASP A 278 -29.27 12.07 -34.84
N ASN A 279 -30.25 11.19 -35.00
CA ASN A 279 -31.62 11.58 -35.38
C ASN A 279 -32.28 12.37 -34.27
N ARG A 280 -32.08 11.98 -33.01
CA ARG A 280 -32.64 12.65 -31.83
C ARG A 280 -32.03 14.04 -31.65
N VAL A 281 -30.71 14.16 -31.74
CA VAL A 281 -29.99 15.45 -31.75
C VAL A 281 -30.51 16.34 -32.89
N ARG A 282 -30.61 15.79 -34.12
CA ARG A 282 -31.10 16.56 -35.27
C ARG A 282 -32.57 16.97 -35.10
N ALA A 283 -33.41 16.12 -34.50
CA ALA A 283 -34.80 16.43 -34.21
C ALA A 283 -34.92 17.57 -33.19
N ALA A 284 -34.13 17.53 -32.10
CA ALA A 284 -34.05 18.62 -31.12
C ALA A 284 -33.66 19.94 -31.78
N TYR A 285 -32.66 19.93 -32.66
CA TYR A 285 -32.25 21.11 -33.43
C TYR A 285 -33.38 21.65 -34.31
N LEU A 286 -34.05 20.79 -35.09
CA LEU A 286 -35.11 21.21 -36.03
C LEU A 286 -36.37 21.75 -35.33
N LEU A 287 -36.57 21.43 -34.04
CA LEU A 287 -37.63 22.03 -33.24
C LEU A 287 -37.45 23.56 -33.05
N ALA A 288 -36.24 24.09 -33.25
CA ALA A 288 -35.99 25.54 -33.22
C ALA A 288 -36.86 26.31 -34.21
N ASP A 289 -37.08 25.75 -35.40
CA ASP A 289 -37.89 26.37 -36.46
C ASP A 289 -39.39 26.16 -36.26
N LYS A 290 -39.78 25.22 -35.39
CA LYS A 290 -41.17 24.88 -35.09
C LYS A 290 -41.63 25.58 -33.79
N ARG A 291 -41.28 26.85 -33.60
CA ARG A 291 -41.46 27.65 -32.36
C ARG A 291 -42.91 27.63 -31.85
N ASN A 292 -43.25 26.63 -31.06
CA ASN A 292 -44.58 26.46 -30.47
C ASN A 292 -44.47 25.84 -29.06
N SER A 293 -45.57 25.89 -28.31
CA SER A 293 -45.62 25.41 -26.93
C SER A 293 -45.27 23.93 -26.80
N LYS A 294 -45.73 23.08 -27.73
CA LYS A 294 -45.44 21.64 -27.73
C LYS A 294 -43.95 21.35 -27.89
N ALA A 295 -43.28 22.08 -28.77
CA ALA A 295 -41.83 21.98 -28.94
C ALA A 295 -41.09 22.35 -27.65
N ALA A 296 -41.50 23.43 -26.97
CA ALA A 296 -40.89 23.86 -25.72
C ALA A 296 -41.05 22.81 -24.60
N ASP A 297 -42.26 22.28 -24.44
CA ASP A 297 -42.56 21.22 -23.48
C ASP A 297 -41.74 19.95 -23.76
N ALA A 298 -41.62 19.54 -25.02
CA ALA A 298 -40.84 18.37 -25.40
C ALA A 298 -39.34 18.54 -25.14
N LEU A 299 -38.77 19.70 -25.46
CA LEU A 299 -37.35 19.97 -25.20
C LEU A 299 -37.05 19.98 -23.71
N ALA A 300 -37.90 20.59 -22.88
CA ALA A 300 -37.74 20.58 -21.43
C ALA A 300 -37.79 19.15 -20.85
N LYS A 301 -38.74 18.33 -21.31
CA LYS A 301 -38.85 16.91 -20.92
C LYS A 301 -37.59 16.13 -21.28
N VAL A 302 -37.00 16.37 -22.43
CA VAL A 302 -35.79 15.68 -22.91
C VAL A 302 -34.57 16.10 -22.10
N VAL A 303 -34.45 17.39 -21.77
CA VAL A 303 -33.42 17.86 -20.83
C VAL A 303 -33.53 17.14 -19.48
N GLU A 304 -34.75 16.87 -19.00
CA GLU A 304 -34.97 16.16 -17.74
C GLU A 304 -34.65 14.66 -17.84
N THR A 305 -34.99 13.99 -18.94
CA THR A 305 -35.10 12.52 -18.97
C THR A 305 -34.09 11.80 -19.87
N ASP A 306 -33.46 12.49 -20.83
CA ASP A 306 -32.58 11.84 -21.80
C ASP A 306 -31.26 11.40 -21.14
N LEU A 307 -30.80 10.20 -21.51
CA LEU A 307 -29.55 9.63 -21.02
C LEU A 307 -28.34 10.09 -21.83
N ASN A 308 -28.54 10.68 -23.00
CA ASN A 308 -27.46 11.11 -23.87
C ASN A 308 -27.21 12.62 -23.78
N LEU A 309 -25.99 13.00 -23.38
CA LEU A 309 -25.58 14.39 -23.17
C LEU A 309 -25.58 15.24 -24.45
N ASP A 310 -25.38 14.64 -25.64
CA ASP A 310 -25.46 15.40 -26.88
C ASP A 310 -26.90 15.83 -27.16
N VAL A 311 -27.86 14.95 -26.89
CA VAL A 311 -29.30 15.26 -27.03
C VAL A 311 -29.73 16.27 -25.98
N VAL A 312 -29.33 16.09 -24.72
CA VAL A 312 -29.62 17.03 -23.62
C VAL A 312 -29.09 18.42 -23.94
N ARG A 313 -27.82 18.52 -24.35
CA ARG A 313 -27.22 19.81 -24.71
C ARG A 313 -27.97 20.47 -25.86
N GLU A 314 -28.23 19.74 -26.94
CA GLU A 314 -28.90 20.31 -28.10
C GLU A 314 -30.30 20.78 -27.73
N ALA A 315 -31.04 19.98 -26.94
CA ALA A 315 -32.35 20.35 -26.45
C ALA A 315 -32.31 21.62 -25.57
N ALA A 316 -31.32 21.72 -24.67
CA ALA A 316 -31.14 22.90 -23.82
C ALA A 316 -30.80 24.15 -24.64
N MET A 317 -29.92 24.04 -25.65
CA MET A 317 -29.60 25.14 -26.55
C MET A 317 -30.81 25.61 -27.34
N THR A 318 -31.53 24.69 -27.98
CA THR A 318 -32.72 25.01 -28.76
C THR A 318 -33.83 25.59 -27.87
N PHE A 319 -34.00 25.06 -26.66
CA PHE A 319 -34.93 25.62 -25.68
C PHE A 319 -34.58 27.08 -25.34
N SER A 320 -33.29 27.37 -25.10
CA SER A 320 -32.80 28.73 -24.85
C SER A 320 -33.05 29.67 -26.05
N GLU A 321 -32.78 29.23 -27.27
CA GLU A 321 -33.02 30.00 -28.50
C GLU A 321 -34.52 30.28 -28.73
N MET A 322 -35.38 29.31 -28.40
CA MET A 322 -36.82 29.43 -28.59
C MET A 322 -37.49 30.31 -27.53
N THR A 323 -37.13 30.12 -26.26
CA THR A 323 -37.80 30.74 -25.11
C THR A 323 -37.15 32.05 -24.65
N GLY A 324 -35.91 32.32 -25.07
CA GLY A 324 -35.11 33.45 -24.59
C GLY A 324 -34.45 33.21 -23.24
N PHE A 325 -34.63 32.03 -22.63
CA PHE A 325 -33.91 31.62 -21.42
C PHE A 325 -32.39 31.59 -21.68
N LYS A 326 -31.61 32.20 -20.78
CA LYS A 326 -30.16 32.23 -20.88
C LYS A 326 -29.53 31.46 -19.72
N ASN A 327 -28.72 30.47 -20.04
CA ASN A 327 -27.86 29.76 -19.10
C ASN A 327 -26.49 29.57 -19.75
N GLU A 328 -25.43 29.90 -19.02
CA GLU A 328 -24.05 29.71 -19.48
C GLU A 328 -23.66 28.23 -19.45
N ASP A 329 -24.25 27.45 -18.54
CA ASP A 329 -23.97 26.03 -18.36
C ASP A 329 -25.11 25.16 -18.90
N LEU A 330 -24.97 24.76 -20.16
CA LEU A 330 -25.96 23.96 -20.88
C LEU A 330 -26.16 22.54 -20.31
N LEU A 331 -25.23 22.06 -19.46
CA LEU A 331 -25.34 20.76 -18.81
C LEU A 331 -25.90 20.87 -17.38
N ASN A 332 -26.05 22.09 -16.84
CA ASN A 332 -26.79 22.31 -15.60
C ASN A 332 -28.30 22.34 -15.89
N THR A 333 -28.91 21.15 -15.90
CA THR A 333 -30.32 20.97 -16.24
C THR A 333 -31.27 21.56 -15.21
N ASP A 334 -30.87 21.60 -13.93
CA ASP A 334 -31.76 21.99 -12.84
C ASP A 334 -32.22 23.44 -12.94
N VAL A 335 -31.33 24.34 -13.32
CA VAL A 335 -31.65 25.76 -13.50
C VAL A 335 -32.67 25.96 -14.62
N LEU A 336 -32.51 25.24 -15.73
CA LEU A 336 -33.45 25.28 -16.85
C LEU A 336 -34.82 24.74 -16.44
N LEU A 337 -34.86 23.58 -15.78
CA LEU A 337 -36.10 22.94 -15.37
C LEU A 337 -36.84 23.76 -14.31
N GLN A 338 -36.12 24.34 -13.34
CA GLN A 338 -36.71 25.24 -12.35
C GLN A 338 -37.27 26.50 -13.01
N TRP A 339 -36.54 27.10 -13.96
CA TRP A 339 -37.03 28.24 -14.70
C TRP A 339 -38.28 27.90 -15.50
N TRP A 340 -38.30 26.74 -16.17
CA TRP A 340 -39.44 26.29 -16.96
C TRP A 340 -40.69 26.13 -16.10
N ARG A 341 -40.58 25.45 -14.95
CA ARG A 341 -41.70 25.28 -13.99
C ARG A 341 -42.31 26.61 -13.54
N ASN A 342 -41.51 27.68 -13.46
CA ASN A 342 -41.96 29.00 -13.02
C ASN A 342 -42.52 29.88 -14.14
N ASN A 343 -42.15 29.63 -15.40
CA ASN A 343 -42.42 30.53 -16.53
C ASN A 343 -43.22 29.87 -17.67
N SER A 344 -43.48 28.56 -17.61
CA SER A 344 -44.09 27.79 -18.70
C SER A 344 -45.40 28.39 -19.18
N ASP A 345 -46.26 28.85 -18.29
CA ASP A 345 -47.58 29.36 -18.67
C ASP A 345 -47.48 30.64 -19.51
N GLN A 346 -46.58 31.56 -19.14
CA GLN A 346 -46.34 32.80 -19.89
C GLN A 346 -45.71 32.49 -21.26
N VAL A 347 -44.72 31.59 -21.28
CA VAL A 347 -44.04 31.20 -22.53
C VAL A 347 -44.99 30.45 -23.47
N ARG A 348 -45.87 29.57 -22.95
CA ARG A 348 -46.89 28.89 -23.75
C ARG A 348 -47.83 29.88 -24.42
N ILE A 349 -48.24 30.95 -23.73
CA ILE A 349 -49.05 32.03 -24.31
C ILE A 349 -48.25 32.75 -25.41
N MET A 350 -46.98 33.08 -25.15
CA MET A 350 -46.11 33.74 -26.14
C MET A 350 -45.94 32.90 -27.42
N LEU A 351 -45.78 31.58 -27.27
CA LEU A 351 -45.57 30.64 -28.38
C LEU A 351 -46.87 30.12 -29.03
N SER A 352 -48.04 30.58 -28.56
CA SER A 352 -49.34 30.25 -29.15
C SER A 352 -49.87 31.36 -30.07
N ASN A 353 -49.22 32.53 -30.06
CA ASN A 353 -49.47 33.66 -30.97
C ASN A 353 -48.44 33.64 -32.10
#